data_AF-A0A7K5AEV9-F1
#
_entry.id   AF-A0A7K5AEV9-F1
#
_cell.length_a   1.000
_cell.length_b   1.000
_cell.length_c   1.000
_cell.angle_alpha   90.00
_cell.angle_beta   90.00
_cell.angle_gamma   90.00
#
_symmetry.space_group_name_H-M   'P 1'
#
loop_
_entity.id
_entity.type
_entity.pdbx_description
1 polymer ?
#
loop_
_entity_poly.entity_id
_entity_poly.type
_entity_poly.pdbx_seq_one_letter_code
_entity_poly.pdbx_strand_id
1 'polypeptide(L)'
;QVSRLAELPSSCSDDDDDDDGGPLCRDPAQEDPGLCRPVPPKPSTFSRCVRYLAFLWNLLFLLLGLLVLALGVWGLLAKASLPGGERGAPLSSDPMLLFVLGGLGASVVSLSGCLGALRASPCLLRFFLGALLAFGGLEVLGGLLLLLARRRLRDGLRDLLLLCLLRYQEDPDLQFLVDEVQRSLQCCGLSSYRDWESNPYFNCSAPGVQACGVPASCCQDPLQSGSVPNAQCGFGVLGLGAAAGTVVHVEGCGAALGAWLRGQAGAIATGAAALVLVEVVGALMALRVLGDV
;
A
#
# COMPACT_ATOMS: atom_id res chain seq x y z
N GLN A 1 7.69 -8.98 43.16
CA GLN A 1 8.12 -10.29 42.66
C GLN A 1 7.01 -11.29 42.96
N VAL A 2 6.32 -11.80 41.90
CA VAL A 2 6.24 -13.24 41.52
C VAL A 2 5.17 -13.99 42.35
N SER A 3 4.15 -14.71 41.86
CA SER A 3 3.69 -15.20 40.54
C SER A 3 2.22 -15.68 40.69
N ARG A 4 1.31 -15.37 39.74
CA ARG A 4 0.70 -16.25 38.72
C ARG A 4 0.13 -17.61 39.18
N LEU A 5 -1.19 -17.77 38.96
CA LEU A 5 -1.89 -18.94 38.39
C LEU A 5 -3.29 -18.40 37.99
N ALA A 6 -3.58 -18.10 36.71
CA ALA A 6 -3.85 -19.01 35.59
C ALA A 6 -5.00 -19.98 35.88
N GLU A 7 -6.24 -19.55 35.63
CA GLU A 7 -7.34 -20.45 35.27
C GLU A 7 -8.10 -19.90 34.07
N LEU A 8 -7.98 -20.62 32.95
CA LEU A 8 -9.01 -20.77 31.91
C LEU A 8 -9.86 -21.97 32.34
N PRO A 9 -11.17 -21.96 32.07
CA PRO A 9 -11.60 -22.53 30.80
C PRO A 9 -12.60 -21.65 30.06
N SER A 10 -12.33 -21.44 28.78
CA SER A 10 -13.33 -21.20 27.76
C SER A 10 -14.09 -22.52 27.53
N SER A 11 -15.36 -22.56 27.91
CA SER A 11 -16.34 -23.46 27.30
C SER A 11 -17.58 -22.61 27.01
N CYS A 12 -17.80 -22.32 25.73
CA CYS A 12 -19.09 -21.85 25.24
C CYS A 12 -19.96 -23.11 25.14
N SER A 13 -20.85 -23.31 26.10
CA SER A 13 -22.00 -24.20 25.93
C SER A 13 -23.22 -23.29 25.93
N ASP A 14 -23.90 -23.31 24.80
CA ASP A 14 -25.18 -22.67 24.57
C ASP A 14 -26.24 -23.34 25.46
N ASP A 15 -26.93 -22.56 26.27
CA ASP A 15 -28.28 -22.88 26.74
C ASP A 15 -29.06 -21.56 26.63
N ASP A 16 -29.68 -21.39 25.45
CA ASP A 16 -30.77 -20.45 25.22
C ASP A 16 -32.00 -21.01 25.94
N ASP A 17 -32.29 -20.49 27.14
CA ASP A 17 -33.64 -20.54 27.70
C ASP A 17 -34.23 -19.13 27.63
N ASP A 18 -35.04 -18.93 26.59
CA ASP A 18 -36.09 -17.93 26.52
C ASP A 18 -37.04 -18.12 27.72
N ASP A 19 -36.96 -17.26 28.74
CA ASP A 19 -38.05 -17.08 29.70
C ASP A 19 -38.46 -15.60 29.78
N ASP A 20 -39.64 -15.37 29.22
CA ASP A 20 -40.40 -14.13 29.20
C ASP A 20 -40.83 -13.77 30.63
N GLY A 21 -40.00 -12.99 31.32
CA GLY A 21 -40.23 -12.53 32.69
C GLY A 21 -40.27 -11.01 32.79
N GLY A 22 -41.47 -10.41 32.74
CA GLY A 22 -41.71 -9.00 33.02
C GLY A 22 -41.20 -8.52 34.39
N PRO A 23 -41.28 -7.21 34.69
CA PRO A 23 -40.47 -6.56 35.72
C PRO A 23 -40.80 -7.07 37.13
N LEU A 24 -39.85 -7.78 37.74
CA LEU A 24 -39.90 -8.12 39.17
C LEU A 24 -39.56 -6.87 40.01
N CYS A 25 -40.59 -6.13 40.40
CA CYS A 25 -40.53 -5.28 41.58
C CYS A 25 -40.92 -6.11 42.81
N ARG A 26 -39.96 -6.41 43.70
CA ARG A 26 -40.26 -6.95 45.04
C ARG A 26 -39.18 -6.56 46.05
N ASP A 27 -39.43 -5.52 46.83
CA ASP A 27 -39.85 -5.65 48.25
C ASP A 27 -40.41 -4.29 48.77
N PRO A 28 -41.43 -4.29 49.66
CA PRO A 28 -42.07 -3.07 50.15
C PRO A 28 -41.59 -2.73 51.57
N ALA A 29 -40.60 -1.85 51.69
CA ALA A 29 -40.39 -1.08 52.91
C ALA A 29 -39.40 0.07 52.63
N GLN A 30 -39.78 1.26 53.09
CA GLN A 30 -39.06 2.55 53.02
C GLN A 30 -39.38 3.41 51.79
N GLU A 31 -40.13 4.47 52.07
CA GLU A 31 -40.51 5.58 51.19
C GLU A 31 -39.30 6.26 50.53
N ASP A 32 -39.31 6.34 49.19
CA ASP A 32 -38.76 7.48 48.44
C ASP A 32 -39.35 7.49 47.01
N PRO A 33 -40.21 8.46 46.64
CA PRO A 33 -40.78 8.53 45.31
C PRO A 33 -39.81 9.22 44.34
N GLY A 34 -39.19 8.41 43.46
CA GLY A 34 -38.79 8.88 42.13
C GLY A 34 -37.31 9.14 41.92
N LEU A 35 -36.56 8.07 41.67
CA LEU A 35 -35.61 8.05 40.54
C LEU A 35 -35.24 6.59 40.21
N CYS A 36 -36.08 5.89 39.44
CA CYS A 36 -35.62 4.70 38.74
C CYS A 36 -34.56 5.15 37.73
N ARG A 37 -33.28 5.11 38.11
CA ARG A 37 -32.20 5.15 37.11
C ARG A 37 -32.40 3.92 36.23
N PRO A 38 -32.47 4.07 34.90
CA PRO A 38 -32.44 2.91 34.01
C PRO A 38 -31.15 2.14 34.34
N VAL A 39 -31.30 0.90 34.81
CA VAL A 39 -30.19 -0.04 34.90
C VAL A 39 -29.71 -0.22 33.45
N PRO A 40 -28.46 0.10 33.12
CA PRO A 40 -27.99 -0.09 31.76
C PRO A 40 -28.15 -1.57 31.41
N PRO A 41 -28.73 -1.90 30.25
CA PRO A 41 -28.93 -3.29 29.85
C PRO A 41 -27.57 -4.00 29.90
N LYS A 42 -27.54 -5.21 30.49
CA LYS A 42 -26.34 -6.05 30.43
C LYS A 42 -26.01 -6.26 28.95
N PRO A 43 -24.77 -6.00 28.49
CA PRO A 43 -24.43 -6.13 27.08
C PRO A 43 -24.66 -7.58 26.65
N SER A 44 -25.45 -7.77 25.59
CA SER A 44 -25.72 -9.08 25.00
C SER A 44 -24.41 -9.76 24.60
N THR A 45 -24.40 -11.09 24.58
CA THR A 45 -23.22 -11.90 24.18
C THR A 45 -22.67 -11.45 22.82
N PHE A 46 -23.56 -11.05 21.90
CA PHE A 46 -23.23 -10.46 20.60
C PHE A 46 -22.36 -9.20 20.68
N SER A 47 -22.66 -8.26 21.60
CA SER A 47 -21.87 -7.03 21.80
C SER A 47 -20.45 -7.34 22.29
N ARG A 48 -20.29 -8.36 23.15
CA ARG A 48 -18.98 -8.83 23.60
C ARG A 48 -18.15 -9.40 22.44
N CYS A 49 -18.74 -10.23 21.57
CA CYS A 49 -18.07 -10.76 20.39
C CYS A 49 -17.57 -9.64 19.46
N VAL A 50 -18.42 -8.64 19.19
CA VAL A 50 -18.07 -7.49 18.35
C VAL A 50 -16.88 -6.71 18.93
N ARG A 51 -16.84 -6.48 20.25
CA ARG A 51 -15.71 -5.82 20.92
C ARG A 51 -14.39 -6.58 20.76
N TYR A 52 -14.39 -7.90 20.93
CA TYR A 52 -13.20 -8.73 20.74
C TYR A 52 -12.75 -8.79 19.28
N LEU A 53 -13.70 -8.91 18.34
CA LEU A 53 -13.40 -8.88 16.91
C LEU A 53 -12.82 -7.53 16.49
N ALA A 54 -13.40 -6.42 16.95
CA ALA A 54 -12.88 -5.08 16.70
C ALA A 54 -11.47 -4.92 17.27
N PHE A 55 -11.19 -5.42 18.47
CA PHE A 55 -9.85 -5.41 19.05
C PHE A 55 -8.86 -6.22 18.22
N LEU A 56 -9.20 -7.46 17.85
CA LEU A 56 -8.32 -8.34 17.07
C LEU A 56 -8.02 -7.75 15.68
N TRP A 57 -9.05 -7.21 15.01
CA TRP A 57 -8.92 -6.57 13.71
C TRP A 57 -7.97 -5.38 13.78
N ASN A 58 -8.18 -4.46 14.73
CA ASN A 58 -7.30 -3.30 14.91
C ASN A 58 -5.88 -3.69 15.33
N LEU A 59 -5.71 -4.77 16.09
CA LEU A 59 -4.39 -5.29 16.46
C LEU A 59 -3.63 -5.79 15.24
N LEU A 60 -4.30 -6.48 14.31
CA LEU A 60 -3.70 -6.92 13.05
C LEU A 60 -3.18 -5.73 12.23
N PHE A 61 -4.00 -4.68 12.06
CA PHE A 61 -3.58 -3.47 11.34
C PHE A 61 -2.47 -2.70 12.06
N LEU A 62 -2.45 -2.72 13.39
CA LEU A 62 -1.35 -2.15 14.17
C LEU A 62 -0.04 -2.86 13.86
N LEU A 63 -0.03 -4.20 13.86
CA LEU A 63 1.17 -4.99 13.55
C LEU A 63 1.63 -4.75 12.12
N LEU A 64 0.71 -4.69 11.16
CA LEU A 64 1.03 -4.39 9.76
C LEU A 64 1.58 -2.97 9.60
N GLY A 65 0.98 -1.98 10.28
CA GLY A 65 1.44 -0.59 10.29
C GLY A 65 2.86 -0.45 10.86
N LEU A 66 3.15 -1.15 11.97
CA LEU A 66 4.49 -1.17 12.57
C LEU A 66 5.52 -1.86 11.66
N LEU A 67 5.12 -2.92 10.94
CA LEU A 67 5.98 -3.57 9.95
C LEU A 67 6.32 -2.60 8.81
N VAL A 68 5.33 -1.91 8.23
CA VAL A 68 5.55 -0.91 7.17
C VAL A 68 6.43 0.24 7.66
N LEU A 69 6.20 0.72 8.89
CA LEU A 69 7.02 1.74 9.52
C LEU A 69 8.48 1.27 9.68
N ALA A 70 8.70 0.04 10.15
CA ALA A 70 10.03 -0.53 10.32
C ALA A 70 10.75 -0.66 8.97
N LEU A 71 10.06 -1.10 7.92
CA LEU A 71 10.61 -1.18 6.56
C LEU A 71 10.96 0.20 6.00
N GLY A 72 10.10 1.21 6.21
CA GLY A 72 10.37 2.58 5.78
C GLY A 72 11.58 3.19 6.49
N VAL A 73 11.68 3.03 7.81
CA VAL A 73 12.83 3.49 8.60
C VAL A 73 14.11 2.77 8.17
N TRP A 74 14.04 1.45 7.99
CA TRP A 74 15.16 0.65 7.49
C TRP A 74 15.64 1.14 6.11
N GLY A 75 14.73 1.40 5.18
CA GLY A 75 15.05 1.92 3.85
C GLY A 75 15.74 3.28 3.89
N LEU A 76 15.26 4.21 4.72
CA LEU A 76 15.91 5.52 4.91
C LEU A 76 17.31 5.39 5.52
N LEU A 77 17.48 4.52 6.51
CA LEU A 77 18.78 4.27 7.14
C LEU A 77 19.78 3.65 6.17
N ALA A 78 19.33 2.69 5.34
CA ALA A 78 20.15 2.08 4.31
C ALA A 78 20.66 3.13 3.31
N LYS A 79 19.78 4.02 2.81
CA LYS A 79 20.18 5.14 1.96
C LYS A 79 21.17 6.10 2.63
N ALA A 80 20.93 6.45 3.89
CA ALA A 80 21.78 7.37 4.64
C ALA A 80 23.21 6.81 4.87
N SER A 81 23.37 5.49 4.86
CA SER A 81 24.66 4.81 5.04
C SER A 81 25.53 4.77 3.77
N LEU A 82 24.98 5.11 2.59
CA LEU A 82 25.73 5.08 1.33
C LEU A 82 26.61 6.33 1.16
N PRO A 83 27.92 6.17 0.84
CA PRO A 83 28.83 7.27 0.58
C PRO A 83 28.46 7.92 -0.77
N GLY A 84 27.66 9.00 -0.71
CA GLY A 84 27.10 9.68 -1.89
C GLY A 84 25.59 9.92 -1.81
N GLY A 85 24.92 9.44 -0.75
CA GLY A 85 23.48 9.67 -0.55
C GLY A 85 23.14 11.15 -0.64
N GLU A 86 22.34 11.50 -1.64
CA GLU A 86 21.95 12.87 -1.97
C GLU A 86 21.27 13.54 -0.76
N ARG A 87 22.06 14.18 0.10
CA ARG A 87 21.60 15.03 1.20
C ARG A 87 20.86 16.30 0.72
N GLY A 88 20.66 16.45 -0.58
CA GLY A 88 20.08 17.63 -1.22
C GLY A 88 18.80 17.38 -2.04
N ALA A 89 18.39 16.13 -2.26
CA ALA A 89 17.09 15.87 -2.88
C ALA A 89 15.98 16.27 -1.90
N PRO A 90 14.91 16.95 -2.34
CA PRO A 90 13.83 17.35 -1.45
C PRO A 90 13.26 16.09 -0.80
N LEU A 91 13.41 15.99 0.52
CA LEU A 91 12.97 14.87 1.36
C LEU A 91 11.54 14.41 1.05
N SER A 92 10.72 15.33 0.53
CA SER A 92 9.34 15.13 0.09
C SER A 92 9.13 14.15 -1.08
N SER A 93 10.17 13.76 -1.83
CA SER A 93 10.01 12.90 -3.04
C SER A 93 10.55 11.48 -2.86
N ASP A 94 11.09 11.12 -1.68
CA ASP A 94 11.57 9.77 -1.45
C ASP A 94 10.40 8.81 -1.13
N PRO A 95 10.19 7.73 -1.91
CA PRO A 95 9.14 6.77 -1.63
C PRO A 95 9.25 6.16 -0.22
N MET A 96 10.45 6.06 0.36
CA MET A 96 10.63 5.54 1.73
C MET A 96 10.02 6.45 2.80
N LEU A 97 9.96 7.77 2.55
CA LEU A 97 9.28 8.70 3.48
C LEU A 97 7.77 8.44 3.51
N LEU A 98 7.16 8.08 2.39
CA LEU A 98 5.75 7.70 2.33
C LEU A 98 5.48 6.44 3.16
N PHE A 99 6.38 5.46 3.15
CA PHE A 99 6.27 4.26 3.99
C PHE A 99 6.35 4.61 5.49
N VAL A 100 7.24 5.53 5.87
CA VAL A 100 7.34 5.99 7.26
C VAL A 100 6.09 6.74 7.69
N LEU A 101 5.65 7.75 6.92
CA LEU A 101 4.48 8.56 7.26
C LEU A 101 3.20 7.72 7.25
N GLY A 102 3.02 6.87 6.24
CA GLY A 102 1.89 5.95 6.12
C GLY A 102 1.87 4.91 7.24
N GLY A 103 3.01 4.26 7.51
CA GLY A 103 3.15 3.28 8.58
C GLY A 103 2.92 3.89 9.97
N LEU A 104 3.43 5.09 10.24
CA LEU A 104 3.18 5.82 11.48
C LEU A 104 1.70 6.18 11.62
N GLY A 105 1.09 6.76 10.58
CA GLY A 105 -0.33 7.12 10.57
C GLY A 105 -1.23 5.90 10.82
N ALA A 106 -1.02 4.82 10.07
CA ALA A 106 -1.75 3.56 10.22
C ALA A 106 -1.58 2.97 11.62
N SER A 107 -0.37 3.01 12.19
CA SER A 107 -0.10 2.52 13.55
C SER A 107 -0.83 3.34 14.62
N VAL A 108 -0.81 4.68 14.52
CA VAL A 108 -1.51 5.56 15.47
C VAL A 108 -3.02 5.35 15.41
N VAL A 109 -3.59 5.28 14.21
CA VAL A 109 -5.03 5.04 14.02
C VAL A 109 -5.41 3.65 14.56
N SER A 110 -4.66 2.61 14.22
CA SER A 110 -4.92 1.24 14.70
C SER A 110 -4.77 1.13 16.23
N LEU A 111 -3.78 1.81 16.81
CA LEU A 111 -3.60 1.88 18.27
C LEU A 111 -4.80 2.56 18.93
N SER A 112 -5.29 3.66 18.36
CA SER A 112 -6.48 4.36 18.86
C SER A 112 -7.73 3.48 18.80
N GLY A 113 -7.89 2.65 17.75
CA GLY A 113 -8.96 1.65 17.65
C GLY A 113 -8.84 0.56 18.72
N CYS A 114 -7.63 0.02 18.93
CA CYS A 114 -7.37 -0.98 19.98
C CYS A 114 -7.67 -0.44 21.38
N LEU A 115 -7.12 0.72 21.72
CA LEU A 115 -7.30 1.35 23.02
C LEU A 115 -8.74 1.85 23.21
N GLY A 116 -9.40 2.31 22.13
CA GLY A 116 -10.81 2.69 22.11
C GLY A 116 -11.72 1.52 22.47
N ALA A 117 -11.49 0.36 21.85
CA ALA A 117 -12.24 -0.87 22.11
C ALA A 117 -11.99 -1.43 23.52
N LEU A 118 -10.73 -1.42 23.99
CA LEU A 118 -10.38 -1.95 25.33
C LEU A 118 -10.83 -1.05 26.48
N ARG A 119 -10.61 0.27 26.35
CA ARG A 119 -10.93 1.23 27.42
C ARG A 119 -12.37 1.74 27.38
N ALA A 120 -13.18 1.27 26.43
CA ALA A 120 -14.54 1.78 26.21
C ALA A 120 -14.54 3.33 26.16
N SER A 121 -13.53 3.92 25.51
CA SER A 121 -13.31 5.37 25.55
C SER A 121 -13.90 6.01 24.29
N PRO A 122 -14.98 6.83 24.42
CA PRO A 122 -15.69 7.35 23.26
C PRO A 122 -14.85 8.34 22.45
N CYS A 123 -13.91 9.04 23.10
CA CYS A 123 -13.02 9.99 22.44
C CYS A 123 -12.07 9.31 21.43
N LEU A 124 -11.38 8.24 21.84
CA LEU A 124 -10.47 7.50 20.96
C LEU A 124 -11.23 6.82 19.82
N LEU A 125 -12.43 6.31 20.09
CA LEU A 125 -13.25 5.65 19.09
C LEU A 125 -13.79 6.64 18.04
N ARG A 126 -14.15 7.86 18.47
CA ARG A 126 -14.49 8.97 17.55
C ARG A 126 -13.29 9.42 16.71
N PHE A 127 -12.10 9.49 17.30
CA PHE A 127 -10.88 9.77 16.56
C PHE A 127 -10.60 8.71 15.49
N PHE A 128 -10.69 7.42 15.87
CA PHE A 128 -10.55 6.30 14.94
C PHE A 128 -11.55 6.38 13.78
N LEU A 129 -12.84 6.60 14.09
CA LEU A 129 -13.89 6.78 13.07
C LEU A 129 -13.60 7.98 12.15
N GLY A 130 -13.23 9.13 12.71
CA GLY A 130 -12.89 10.31 11.93
C GLY A 130 -11.70 10.08 11.01
N ALA A 131 -10.69 9.33 11.48
CA ALA A 131 -9.54 8.96 10.67
C ALA A 131 -9.92 8.02 9.51
N LEU A 132 -10.73 6.99 9.75
CA LEU A 132 -11.23 6.11 8.69
C LEU A 132 -12.04 6.88 7.63
N LEU A 133 -12.91 7.79 8.05
CA LEU A 133 -13.68 8.62 7.12
C LEU A 133 -12.77 9.56 6.31
N ALA A 134 -11.70 10.08 6.92
CA ALA A 134 -10.73 10.90 6.22
C ALA A 134 -9.94 10.10 5.17
N PHE A 135 -9.53 8.86 5.48
CA PHE A 135 -8.87 7.97 4.52
C PHE A 135 -9.80 7.60 3.36
N GLY A 136 -11.01 7.11 3.63
CA GLY A 136 -11.98 6.81 2.57
C GLY A 136 -12.35 8.04 1.73
N GLY A 137 -12.44 9.22 2.35
CA GLY A 137 -12.62 10.48 1.62
C GLY A 137 -11.46 10.80 0.69
N LEU A 138 -10.22 10.58 1.14
CA LEU A 138 -9.01 10.77 0.34
C LEU A 138 -8.91 9.74 -0.79
N GLU A 139 -9.34 8.49 -0.58
CA GLU A 139 -9.41 7.46 -1.62
C GLU A 139 -10.38 7.82 -2.74
N VAL A 140 -11.59 8.27 -2.38
CA VAL A 140 -12.60 8.72 -3.36
C VAL A 140 -12.10 9.94 -4.11
N LEU A 141 -11.53 10.92 -3.41
CA LEU A 141 -10.97 12.12 -4.03
C LEU A 141 -9.80 11.77 -4.96
N GLY A 142 -8.89 10.90 -4.51
CA GLY A 142 -7.75 10.43 -5.30
C GLY A 142 -8.18 9.68 -6.55
N GLY A 143 -9.17 8.79 -6.42
CA GLY A 143 -9.77 8.08 -7.55
C GLY A 143 -10.42 9.05 -8.56
N LEU A 144 -11.18 10.03 -8.08
CA LEU A 144 -11.80 11.06 -8.93
C LEU A 144 -10.74 11.91 -9.64
N LEU A 145 -9.72 12.38 -8.93
CA LEU A 145 -8.61 13.15 -9.51
C LEU A 145 -7.86 12.32 -10.55
N LEU A 146 -7.60 11.04 -10.29
CA LEU A 146 -6.97 10.14 -11.25
C LEU A 146 -7.79 10.01 -12.55
N LEU A 147 -9.12 9.93 -12.44
CA LEU A 147 -10.01 9.86 -13.59
C LEU A 147 -10.02 11.18 -14.38
N LEU A 148 -10.14 12.32 -13.70
CA LEU A 148 -10.20 13.65 -14.33
C LEU A 148 -8.85 14.04 -14.95
N ALA A 149 -7.75 13.79 -14.25
CA ALA A 149 -6.40 14.15 -14.69
C ALA A 149 -5.74 13.07 -15.56
N ARG A 150 -6.45 12.01 -15.95
CA ARG A 150 -5.86 10.84 -16.65
C ARG A 150 -5.04 11.22 -17.89
N ARG A 151 -5.44 12.24 -18.65
CA ARG A 151 -4.68 12.71 -19.82
C ARG A 151 -3.41 13.45 -19.41
N ARG A 152 -3.54 14.44 -18.51
CA ARG A 152 -2.41 15.20 -17.95
C ARG A 152 -1.36 14.28 -17.30
N LEU A 153 -1.82 13.26 -16.57
CA LEU A 153 -0.96 12.28 -15.93
C LEU A 153 -0.19 11.45 -16.95
N ARG A 154 -0.81 11.06 -18.08
CA ARG A 154 -0.10 10.34 -19.15
C ARG A 154 0.99 11.17 -19.80
N ASP A 155 0.72 12.46 -20.05
CA ASP A 155 1.69 13.36 -20.66
C ASP A 155 2.85 13.63 -19.69
N GLY A 156 2.54 13.96 -18.43
CA GLY A 156 3.57 14.16 -17.40
C GLY A 156 4.38 12.89 -17.11
N LEU A 157 3.76 11.71 -17.16
CA LEU A 157 4.46 10.44 -17.02
C LEU A 157 5.44 10.21 -18.19
N ARG A 158 5.07 10.57 -19.43
CA ARG A 158 5.99 10.49 -20.57
C ARG A 158 7.21 11.38 -20.39
N ASP A 159 7.01 12.63 -19.97
CA ASP A 159 8.11 13.57 -19.72
C ASP A 159 9.04 13.05 -18.61
N LEU A 160 8.45 12.49 -17.53
CA LEU A 160 9.21 11.88 -16.45
C LEU A 160 10.01 10.67 -16.94
N LEU A 161 9.41 9.75 -17.71
CA LEU A 161 10.12 8.60 -18.26
C LEU A 161 11.25 9.02 -19.22
N LEU A 162 11.07 10.10 -19.98
CA LEU A 162 12.13 10.62 -20.84
C LEU A 162 13.30 11.15 -20.00
N LEU A 163 13.01 11.86 -18.90
CA LEU A 163 14.03 12.28 -17.94
C LEU A 163 14.74 11.07 -17.30
N CYS A 164 13.99 10.01 -17.00
CA CYS A 164 14.53 8.74 -16.50
C CYS A 164 15.51 8.11 -17.50
N LEU A 165 15.18 8.11 -18.79
CA LEU A 165 16.09 7.63 -19.83
C LEU A 165 17.35 8.48 -19.91
N LEU A 166 17.25 9.81 -19.83
CA LEU A 166 18.42 10.71 -19.91
C LEU A 166 19.36 10.53 -18.71
N ARG A 167 18.82 10.41 -17.50
CA ARG A 167 19.59 10.28 -16.24
C ARG A 167 19.90 8.83 -15.86
N TYR A 168 19.65 7.87 -16.74
CA TYR A 168 19.78 6.44 -16.46
C TYR A 168 21.14 6.03 -15.88
N GLN A 169 22.25 6.66 -16.31
CA GLN A 169 23.60 6.37 -15.80
C GLN A 169 24.00 7.20 -14.57
N GLU A 170 23.21 8.20 -14.19
CA GLU A 170 23.53 9.09 -13.07
C GLU A 170 23.08 8.49 -11.74
N ASP A 171 21.94 7.79 -11.73
CA ASP A 171 21.29 7.29 -10.51
C ASP A 171 21.16 5.75 -10.56
N PRO A 172 21.84 4.98 -9.70
CA PRO A 172 21.80 3.52 -9.73
C PRO A 172 20.40 2.95 -9.41
N ASP A 173 19.63 3.64 -8.57
CA ASP A 173 18.24 3.28 -8.26
C ASP A 173 17.35 3.40 -9.50
N LEU A 174 17.58 4.46 -10.29
CA LEU A 174 16.87 4.70 -11.55
C LEU A 174 17.27 3.67 -12.59
N GLN A 175 18.56 3.34 -12.67
CA GLN A 175 19.09 2.31 -13.53
C GLN A 175 18.38 0.97 -13.28
N PHE A 176 18.32 0.55 -12.01
CA PHE A 176 17.63 -0.67 -11.59
C PHE A 176 16.13 -0.65 -11.95
N LEU A 177 15.44 0.47 -11.70
CA LEU A 177 14.01 0.59 -12.00
C LEU A 177 13.72 0.49 -13.50
N VAL A 178 14.47 1.20 -14.34
CA VAL A 178 14.31 1.16 -15.80
C VAL A 178 14.59 -0.25 -16.32
N ASP A 179 15.66 -0.88 -15.83
CA ASP A 179 16.03 -2.24 -16.17
C ASP A 179 14.94 -3.26 -15.82
N GLU A 180 14.36 -3.15 -14.62
CA GLU A 180 13.31 -4.04 -14.14
C GLU A 180 12.03 -3.89 -14.96
N VAL A 181 11.66 -2.65 -15.31
CA VAL A 181 10.50 -2.36 -16.17
C VAL A 181 10.71 -2.95 -17.56
N GLN A 182 11.88 -2.77 -18.16
CA GLN A 182 12.18 -3.27 -19.51
C GLN A 182 12.16 -4.80 -19.57
N ARG A 183 12.72 -5.48 -18.57
CA ARG A 183 12.66 -6.94 -18.46
C ARG A 183 11.24 -7.44 -18.20
N SER A 184 10.55 -6.86 -17.23
CA SER A 184 9.19 -7.30 -16.82
C SER A 184 8.14 -7.11 -17.90
N LEU A 185 8.24 -6.04 -18.68
CA LEU A 185 7.29 -5.72 -19.75
C LEU A 185 7.79 -6.10 -21.15
N GLN A 186 8.99 -6.69 -21.27
CA GLN A 186 9.58 -7.14 -22.53
C GLN A 186 9.57 -6.03 -23.60
N CYS A 187 10.06 -4.85 -23.23
CA CYS A 187 10.01 -3.62 -24.01
C CYS A 187 11.36 -2.88 -23.94
N CYS A 188 11.57 -1.92 -24.85
CA CYS A 188 12.78 -1.09 -24.84
C CYS A 188 12.48 0.36 -25.16
N GLY A 189 13.04 1.28 -24.37
CA GLY A 189 12.79 2.71 -24.50
C GLY A 189 11.36 3.11 -24.11
N LEU A 190 10.93 4.31 -24.50
CA LEU A 190 9.64 4.88 -24.11
C LEU A 190 8.54 4.53 -25.14
N SER A 191 8.76 4.95 -26.39
CA SER A 191 7.93 4.67 -27.56
C SER A 191 8.62 3.68 -28.50
N SER A 192 9.95 3.65 -28.52
CA SER A 192 10.76 2.74 -29.32
C SER A 192 12.15 2.53 -28.70
N TYR A 193 12.81 1.43 -29.07
CA TYR A 193 14.23 1.21 -28.71
C TYR A 193 15.15 2.36 -29.16
N ARG A 194 14.76 3.15 -30.17
CA ARG A 194 15.52 4.32 -30.63
C ARG A 194 15.54 5.50 -29.67
N ASP A 195 14.66 5.53 -28.67
CA ASP A 195 14.66 6.61 -27.69
C ASP A 195 16.00 6.67 -26.91
N TRP A 196 16.75 5.57 -26.88
CA TRP A 196 18.11 5.52 -26.36
C TRP A 196 19.13 6.38 -27.12
N GLU A 197 18.84 6.81 -28.36
CA GLU A 197 19.68 7.80 -29.08
C GLU A 197 19.73 9.15 -28.36
N SER A 198 18.72 9.47 -27.56
CA SER A 198 18.68 10.71 -26.76
C SER A 198 19.60 10.66 -25.53
N ASN A 199 19.99 9.45 -25.09
CA ASN A 199 20.83 9.30 -23.91
C ASN A 199 22.31 9.64 -24.24
N PRO A 200 23.00 10.43 -23.40
CA PRO A 200 24.39 10.85 -23.63
C PRO A 200 25.42 9.72 -23.79
N TYR A 201 25.14 8.53 -23.25
CA TYR A 201 26.05 7.38 -23.23
C TYR A 201 25.74 6.34 -24.32
N PHE A 202 24.49 6.26 -24.76
CA PHE A 202 24.02 5.27 -25.74
C PHE A 202 23.88 5.82 -27.17
N ASN A 203 23.89 7.15 -27.34
CA ASN A 203 23.93 7.78 -28.66
C ASN A 203 25.13 7.26 -29.48
N CYS A 204 24.98 7.13 -30.81
CA CYS A 204 26.05 6.71 -31.72
C CYS A 204 27.25 7.69 -31.74
N SER A 205 27.06 8.94 -31.32
CA SER A 205 28.14 9.93 -31.14
C SER A 205 28.82 9.86 -29.77
N ALA A 206 28.36 9.00 -28.86
CA ALA A 206 28.90 8.92 -27.51
C ALA A 206 30.30 8.28 -27.50
N PRO A 207 31.20 8.74 -26.61
CA PRO A 207 32.47 8.06 -26.39
C PRO A 207 32.25 6.85 -25.48
N GLY A 208 32.37 5.63 -25.99
CA GLY A 208 32.35 4.43 -25.16
C GLY A 208 31.89 3.17 -25.89
N VAL A 209 32.04 2.02 -25.23
CA VAL A 209 31.61 0.71 -25.77
C VAL A 209 30.09 0.58 -25.88
N GLN A 210 29.35 1.39 -25.13
CA GLN A 210 27.88 1.44 -25.13
C GLN A 210 27.31 2.33 -26.24
N ALA A 211 28.17 3.03 -26.98
CA ALA A 211 27.74 3.91 -28.06
C ALA A 211 26.96 3.15 -29.13
N CYS A 212 25.96 3.82 -29.70
CA CYS A 212 25.05 3.27 -30.70
C CYS A 212 24.33 1.98 -30.25
N GLY A 213 24.08 1.86 -28.94
CA GLY A 213 23.51 0.68 -28.33
C GLY A 213 22.27 0.95 -27.47
N VAL A 214 21.83 -0.09 -26.77
CA VAL A 214 20.77 -0.04 -25.75
C VAL A 214 21.23 -0.83 -24.52
N PRO A 215 20.64 -0.64 -23.33
CA PRO A 215 20.96 -1.44 -22.16
C PRO A 215 20.66 -2.93 -22.35
N ALA A 216 21.35 -3.77 -21.58
CA ALA A 216 21.17 -5.22 -21.63
C ALA A 216 19.76 -5.67 -21.22
N SER A 217 19.02 -4.86 -20.46
CA SER A 217 17.61 -5.09 -20.09
C SER A 217 16.65 -5.03 -21.28
N CYS A 218 17.03 -4.39 -22.40
CA CYS A 218 16.26 -4.39 -23.64
C CYS A 218 16.41 -5.68 -24.46
N CYS A 219 17.36 -6.54 -24.11
CA CYS A 219 17.64 -7.72 -24.89
C CYS A 219 16.60 -8.81 -24.67
N GLN A 220 16.32 -9.54 -25.73
CA GLN A 220 15.43 -10.68 -25.64
C GLN A 220 16.15 -11.79 -24.85
N ASP A 221 15.50 -12.32 -23.81
CA ASP A 221 16.09 -13.36 -22.96
C ASP A 221 16.49 -14.59 -23.80
N PRO A 222 17.80 -14.93 -23.87
CA PRO A 222 18.27 -16.06 -24.69
C PRO A 222 17.89 -17.42 -24.11
N LEU A 223 17.28 -17.48 -22.92
CA LEU A 223 16.80 -18.71 -22.30
C LEU A 223 15.69 -19.40 -23.11
N GLN A 224 14.99 -18.69 -23.99
CA GLN A 224 14.11 -19.34 -24.97
C GLN A 224 14.87 -20.10 -26.08
N SER A 225 16.17 -19.82 -26.27
CA SER A 225 17.05 -20.42 -27.29
C SER A 225 18.23 -21.20 -26.71
N GLY A 226 18.28 -21.43 -25.40
CA GLY A 226 19.31 -22.27 -24.76
C GLY A 226 20.75 -21.72 -24.79
N SER A 227 20.94 -20.42 -25.04
CA SER A 227 22.27 -19.79 -25.05
C SER A 227 22.53 -18.95 -23.79
N VAL A 228 23.81 -18.81 -23.43
CA VAL A 228 24.33 -18.02 -22.29
C VAL A 228 23.77 -16.59 -22.33
N PRO A 229 23.35 -15.99 -21.18
CA PRO A 229 22.93 -14.59 -21.12
C PRO A 229 24.05 -13.69 -21.65
N ASN A 230 23.83 -13.12 -22.84
CA ASN A 230 24.79 -12.23 -23.47
C ASN A 230 24.53 -10.80 -23.02
N ALA A 231 25.27 -10.31 -22.03
CA ALA A 231 25.19 -8.91 -21.58
C ALA A 231 25.59 -7.89 -22.66
N GLN A 232 26.13 -8.34 -23.80
CA GLN A 232 26.63 -7.51 -24.90
C GLN A 232 25.65 -7.41 -26.09
N CYS A 233 24.49 -8.06 -26.01
CA CYS A 233 23.44 -8.04 -27.04
C CYS A 233 22.98 -6.64 -27.47
N GLY A 234 23.06 -5.65 -26.58
CA GLY A 234 22.61 -4.28 -26.83
C GLY A 234 23.61 -3.41 -27.61
N PHE A 235 24.85 -3.86 -27.82
CA PHE A 235 25.88 -3.04 -28.47
C PHE A 235 25.64 -2.91 -29.98
N GLY A 236 25.75 -1.67 -30.50
CA GLY A 236 25.61 -1.38 -31.92
C GLY A 236 24.19 -1.57 -32.49
N VAL A 237 23.20 -1.90 -31.65
CA VAL A 237 21.82 -2.22 -32.07
C VAL A 237 21.13 -1.08 -32.80
N LEU A 238 21.46 0.18 -32.46
CA LEU A 238 20.88 1.34 -33.15
C LEU A 238 21.30 1.39 -34.63
N GLY A 239 22.46 0.82 -34.99
CA GLY A 239 22.95 0.72 -36.36
C GLY A 239 22.35 -0.45 -37.20
N LEU A 240 21.68 -1.42 -36.57
CA LEU A 240 21.14 -2.62 -37.24
C LEU A 240 19.82 -2.38 -37.98
N GLY A 241 19.16 -1.24 -37.77
CA GLY A 241 17.90 -0.90 -38.44
C GLY A 241 16.82 -1.97 -38.20
N ALA A 242 16.24 -2.50 -39.28
CA ALA A 242 15.17 -3.51 -39.20
C ALA A 242 15.61 -4.84 -38.55
N ALA A 243 16.91 -5.15 -38.56
CA ALA A 243 17.44 -6.36 -37.94
C ALA A 243 17.51 -6.29 -36.41
N ALA A 244 17.28 -5.11 -35.80
CA ALA A 244 17.30 -4.96 -34.34
C ALA A 244 16.25 -5.84 -33.62
N GLY A 245 15.11 -6.11 -34.27
CA GLY A 245 14.01 -6.90 -33.71
C GLY A 245 14.31 -8.39 -33.48
N THR A 246 15.44 -8.91 -33.98
CA THR A 246 15.85 -10.30 -33.72
C THR A 246 16.72 -10.45 -32.47
N VAL A 247 17.19 -9.33 -31.89
CA VAL A 247 18.12 -9.32 -30.75
C VAL A 247 17.51 -8.63 -29.53
N VAL A 248 16.67 -7.64 -29.78
CA VAL A 248 16.23 -6.64 -28.80
C VAL A 248 14.73 -6.43 -28.93
N HIS A 249 14.06 -6.10 -27.83
CA HIS A 249 12.65 -5.68 -27.87
C HIS A 249 12.56 -4.31 -28.56
N VAL A 250 11.82 -4.21 -29.67
CA VAL A 250 11.73 -2.95 -30.43
C VAL A 250 10.56 -2.06 -30.01
N GLU A 251 9.58 -2.62 -29.30
CA GLU A 251 8.40 -1.92 -28.82
C GLU A 251 8.71 -1.07 -27.59
N GLY A 252 8.12 0.13 -27.54
CA GLY A 252 8.28 1.05 -26.41
C GLY A 252 7.51 0.64 -25.16
N CYS A 253 8.12 0.88 -24.00
CA CYS A 253 7.54 0.52 -22.70
C CYS A 253 6.28 1.32 -22.34
N GLY A 254 6.06 2.51 -22.91
CA GLY A 254 4.86 3.29 -22.65
C GLY A 254 3.58 2.61 -23.17
N ALA A 255 3.65 1.99 -24.35
CA ALA A 255 2.54 1.23 -24.90
C ALA A 255 2.33 -0.10 -24.16
N ALA A 256 3.44 -0.81 -23.88
CA ALA A 256 3.42 -2.06 -23.12
C ALA A 256 2.85 -1.88 -21.71
N LEU A 257 3.30 -0.85 -20.98
CA LEU A 257 2.76 -0.48 -19.66
C LEU A 257 1.27 -0.13 -19.74
N GLY A 258 0.85 0.61 -20.77
CA GLY A 258 -0.55 0.93 -21.00
C GLY A 258 -1.42 -0.30 -21.33
N ALA A 259 -0.86 -1.33 -21.97
CA ALA A 259 -1.53 -2.61 -22.21
C ALA A 259 -1.61 -3.44 -20.92
N TRP A 260 -0.50 -3.55 -20.19
CA TRP A 260 -0.42 -4.23 -18.90
C TRP A 260 -1.40 -3.64 -17.89
N LEU A 261 -1.45 -2.31 -17.74
CA LEU A 261 -2.38 -1.62 -16.85
C LEU A 261 -3.84 -1.88 -17.21
N ARG A 262 -4.17 -1.99 -18.50
CA ARG A 262 -5.53 -2.33 -18.94
C ARG A 262 -5.88 -3.78 -18.61
N GLY A 263 -4.93 -4.71 -18.79
CA GLY A 263 -5.10 -6.11 -18.40
C GLY A 263 -5.31 -6.27 -16.89
N GLN A 264 -4.58 -5.48 -16.09
CA GLN A 264 -4.67 -5.49 -14.63
C GLN A 264 -5.76 -4.57 -14.06
N ALA A 265 -6.53 -3.87 -14.89
CA ALA A 265 -7.54 -2.92 -14.43
C ALA A 265 -8.59 -3.57 -13.51
N GLY A 266 -8.96 -4.82 -13.79
CA GLY A 266 -9.88 -5.58 -12.94
C GLY A 266 -9.30 -5.89 -11.55
N ALA A 267 -8.03 -6.26 -11.47
CA ALA A 267 -7.35 -6.50 -10.20
C ALA A 267 -7.23 -5.20 -9.37
N ILE A 268 -6.87 -4.10 -10.02
CA ILE A 268 -6.79 -2.77 -9.38
C ILE A 268 -8.16 -2.35 -8.82
N ALA A 269 -9.22 -2.49 -9.61
CA ALA A 269 -10.59 -2.17 -9.18
C ALA A 269 -11.04 -3.06 -8.01
N THR A 270 -10.70 -4.35 -8.06
CA THR A 270 -11.01 -5.31 -6.98
C THR A 270 -10.26 -4.94 -5.70
N GLY A 271 -8.98 -4.58 -5.79
CA GLY A 271 -8.19 -4.11 -4.65
C GLY A 271 -8.74 -2.84 -4.02
N ALA A 272 -9.12 -1.85 -4.84
CA ALA A 272 -9.75 -0.62 -4.35
C ALA A 272 -11.10 -0.90 -3.66
N ALA A 273 -11.94 -1.77 -4.24
CA ALA A 273 -13.21 -2.15 -3.61
C ALA A 273 -13.01 -2.90 -2.29
N ALA A 274 -12.02 -3.78 -2.21
CA ALA A 274 -11.66 -4.50 -0.98
C ALA A 274 -11.18 -3.53 0.11
N LEU A 275 -10.41 -2.51 -0.25
CA LEU A 275 -9.92 -1.49 0.67
C LEU A 275 -11.09 -0.70 1.28
N VAL A 276 -12.00 -0.19 0.45
CA VAL A 276 -13.22 0.50 0.92
C VAL A 276 -14.07 -0.40 1.80
N LEU A 277 -14.21 -1.69 1.44
CA LEU A 277 -14.95 -2.65 2.27
C LEU A 277 -14.32 -2.82 3.66
N VAL A 278 -12.99 -2.91 3.74
CA VAL A 278 -12.24 -2.99 5.00
C VAL A 278 -12.49 -1.77 5.88
N GLU A 279 -12.47 -0.57 5.30
CA GLU A 279 -12.78 0.68 6.02
C GLU A 279 -14.22 0.71 6.54
N VAL A 280 -15.19 0.34 5.69
CA VAL A 280 -16.61 0.31 6.07
C VAL A 280 -16.85 -0.69 7.20
N VAL A 281 -16.27 -1.90 7.12
CA VAL A 281 -16.38 -2.89 8.20
C VAL A 281 -15.76 -2.35 9.48
N GLY A 282 -14.57 -1.75 9.43
CA GLY A 282 -13.92 -1.13 10.59
C GLY A 282 -14.77 -0.02 11.21
N ALA A 283 -15.37 0.84 10.38
CA ALA A 283 -16.24 1.92 10.83
C ALA A 283 -17.54 1.39 11.45
N LEU A 284 -18.17 0.39 10.85
CA LEU A 284 -19.37 -0.25 11.41
C LEU A 284 -19.06 -0.87 12.78
N MET A 285 -17.96 -1.61 12.90
CA MET A 285 -17.54 -2.19 14.19
C MET A 285 -17.33 -1.10 15.24
N ALA A 286 -16.62 -0.01 14.89
CA ALA A 286 -16.41 1.10 15.81
C ALA A 286 -17.69 1.86 16.18
N LEU A 287 -18.63 2.05 15.25
CA LEU A 287 -19.94 2.64 15.54
C LEU A 287 -20.77 1.77 16.49
N ARG A 288 -20.73 0.44 16.31
CA ARG A 288 -21.41 -0.49 17.23
C ARG A 288 -20.80 -0.43 18.62
N VAL A 289 -19.47 -0.49 18.72
CA VAL A 289 -18.79 -0.35 20.02
C VAL A 289 -19.08 1.01 20.67
N LEU A 290 -19.20 2.09 19.88
CA LEU A 290 -19.52 3.42 20.40
C LEU A 290 -20.97 3.53 20.90
N GLY A 291 -21.92 2.85 20.26
CA GLY A 291 -23.31 2.81 20.72
C GLY A 291 -23.50 2.03 22.02
N ASP A 292 -22.60 1.09 22.31
CA ASP A 292 -22.60 0.27 23.53
C ASP A 292 -21.86 0.93 24.72
N VAL A 293 -21.28 2.12 24.54
CA VAL A 293 -20.53 2.89 25.56
C VAL A 293 -21.35 4.07 26.03
#